data_AF-A0A1B6FRA1-F1
#
_entry.id   AF-A0A1B6FRA1-F1
#
_cell.length_a   1.000
_cell.length_b   1.000
_cell.length_c   1.000
_cell.angle_alpha   90.00
_cell.angle_beta   90.00
_cell.angle_gamma   90.00
#
_symmetry.space_group_name_H-M   'P 1'
#
loop_
_entity.id
_entity.type
_entity.pdbx_description
1 polymer ?
#
loop_
_entity_poly.entity_id
_entity_poly.type
_entity_poly.pdbx_seq_one_letter_code
_entity_poly.pdbx_strand_id
1 'polypeptide(L)'
;YIVYSSVISGFVYPVVAHWAWAEGGLLAELGYRDFAGSGVVHALAGVCSLVAAVFIGPRTGRFHNGVAVEMPGHSIPLTGLGGLLLISGFLAFNGGSLGHITEPGDGEIVARSITNSIMAGSGAA
;
A
#
# COMPACT_ATOMS: atom_id res chain seq x y z
N TYR A 1 2.22 -18.83 4.74
CA TYR A 1 2.38 -17.84 3.66
C TYR A 1 1.43 -18.13 2.50
N ILE A 2 1.60 -19.21 1.73
CA ILE A 2 0.79 -19.47 0.51
C ILE A 2 -0.72 -19.38 0.76
N VAL A 3 -1.26 -20.14 1.72
CA VAL A 3 -2.70 -20.11 2.05
C VAL A 3 -3.17 -18.69 2.40
N TYR A 4 -2.38 -17.97 3.19
CA TYR A 4 -2.70 -16.62 3.63
C TYR A 4 -2.74 -15.63 2.46
N SER A 5 -1.73 -15.66 1.59
CA SER A 5 -1.69 -14.84 0.38
C SER A 5 -2.83 -15.19 -0.58
N SER A 6 -3.12 -16.47 -0.79
CA SER A 6 -4.23 -16.92 -1.64
C SER A 6 -5.59 -16.42 -1.13
N VAL A 7 -5.83 -16.46 0.19
CA VAL A 7 -7.07 -15.95 0.79
C VAL A 7 -7.18 -14.43 0.65
N ILE A 8 -6.10 -13.69 0.90
CA ILE A 8 -6.13 -12.23 0.74
C ILE A 8 -6.36 -11.85 -0.72
N SER A 9 -5.53 -12.37 -1.63
CA SER A 9 -5.60 -12.00 -3.04
C SER A 9 -6.85 -12.54 -3.73
N GLY A 10 -7.34 -13.71 -3.34
CA GLY A 10 -8.49 -14.37 -3.98
C GLY A 10 -9.85 -13.99 -3.40
N PHE A 11 -9.90 -13.44 -2.18
CA PHE A 11 -11.17 -13.13 -1.53
C PHE A 11 -11.18 -11.75 -0.86
N VAL A 12 -10.29 -11.50 0.11
CA VAL A 12 -10.35 -10.27 0.93
C VAL A 12 -10.17 -9.02 0.08
N TYR A 13 -9.11 -8.97 -0.74
CA TYR A 13 -8.81 -7.82 -1.58
C TYR A 13 -9.88 -7.58 -2.65
N PRO A 14 -10.33 -8.59 -3.45
CA PRO A 14 -11.41 -8.39 -4.42
C PRO A 14 -12.71 -7.83 -3.81
N VAL A 15 -13.10 -8.31 -2.62
CA VAL A 15 -14.32 -7.82 -1.94
C VAL A 15 -14.17 -6.34 -1.54
N VAL A 16 -13.05 -5.98 -0.92
CA VAL A 16 -12.80 -4.59 -0.49
C VAL A 16 -12.62 -3.65 -1.69
N ALA A 17 -11.91 -4.10 -2.73
CA ALA A 17 -11.75 -3.35 -3.98
C ALA A 17 -13.10 -3.13 -4.65
N HIS A 18 -13.99 -4.12 -4.67
CA HIS A 18 -15.33 -3.97 -5.20
C HIS A 18 -16.14 -2.93 -4.40
N TRP A 19 -16.12 -2.99 -3.07
CA TRP A 19 -16.83 -2.01 -2.25
C TRP A 19 -16.36 -0.57 -2.50
N ALA A 20 -15.07 -0.35 -2.71
CA ALA A 20 -14.48 0.98 -2.79
C ALA A 20 -14.40 1.56 -4.21
N TRP A 21 -14.19 0.74 -5.24
CA TRP A 21 -13.88 1.20 -6.59
C TRP A 21 -14.85 0.75 -7.68
N ALA A 22 -15.69 -0.26 -7.43
CA ALA A 22 -16.67 -0.65 -8.42
C ALA A 22 -17.84 0.34 -8.45
N GLU A 23 -18.42 0.50 -9.64
CA GLU A 23 -19.72 1.15 -9.79
C GLU A 23 -20.77 0.34 -8.99
N GLY A 24 -21.58 1.02 -8.17
CA GLY A 24 -22.50 0.37 -7.21
C GLY A 24 -21.82 -0.31 -6.01
N GLY A 25 -20.52 -0.08 -5.81
CA GLY A 25 -19.80 -0.57 -4.63
C GLY A 25 -20.29 0.11 -3.35
N LEU A 26 -20.48 -0.66 -2.28
CA LEU A 26 -21.04 -0.16 -1.00
C LEU A 26 -20.38 1.12 -0.47
N LEU A 27 -19.04 1.20 -0.46
CA LEU A 27 -18.32 2.37 0.04
C LEU A 27 -18.34 3.51 -0.98
N ALA A 28 -18.26 3.17 -2.28
CA ALA A 28 -18.38 4.15 -3.36
C ALA A 28 -19.72 4.89 -3.30
N GLU A 29 -20.83 4.17 -3.07
CA GLU A 29 -22.18 4.77 -2.90
C GLU A 29 -22.28 5.66 -1.66
N LEU A 30 -21.51 5.38 -0.62
CA LEU A 30 -21.40 6.20 0.59
C LEU A 30 -20.45 7.40 0.41
N GLY A 31 -19.87 7.59 -0.78
CA GLY A 31 -18.99 8.71 -1.11
C GLY A 31 -17.52 8.53 -0.71
N TYR A 32 -17.10 7.30 -0.39
CA TYR A 32 -15.70 6.99 -0.14
C TYR A 32 -14.85 7.29 -1.39
N ARG A 33 -13.68 7.91 -1.19
CA ARG A 33 -12.74 8.23 -2.27
C ARG A 33 -11.34 7.77 -1.91
N ASP A 34 -10.79 6.92 -2.75
CA ASP A 34 -9.43 6.43 -2.61
C ASP A 34 -8.78 6.37 -3.99
N PHE A 35 -7.99 7.40 -4.31
CA PHE A 35 -7.50 7.60 -5.68
C PHE A 35 -6.54 6.49 -6.12
N ALA A 36 -5.60 6.10 -5.25
CA ALA A 36 -4.56 5.13 -5.56
C ALA A 36 -4.41 4.06 -4.46
N GLY A 37 -5.45 3.77 -3.67
CA GLY A 37 -5.45 2.61 -2.78
C GLY A 37 -4.77 2.81 -1.44
N SER A 38 -4.76 4.03 -0.91
CA SER A 38 -4.32 4.31 0.47
C SER A 38 -5.05 3.45 1.51
N GLY A 39 -6.37 3.27 1.35
CA GLY A 39 -7.17 2.37 2.18
C GLY A 39 -7.23 0.96 1.61
N VAL A 40 -7.60 0.84 0.33
CA VAL A 40 -7.91 -0.44 -0.33
C VAL A 40 -6.68 -1.35 -0.46
N VAL A 41 -5.49 -0.77 -0.62
CA VAL A 41 -4.23 -1.53 -0.76
C VAL A 41 -3.42 -1.42 0.52
N HIS A 42 -3.04 -0.21 0.94
CA HIS A 42 -2.05 -0.04 2.01
C HIS A 42 -2.62 -0.27 3.41
N ALA A 43 -3.74 0.37 3.76
CA ALA A 43 -4.36 0.16 5.06
C ALA A 43 -4.88 -1.27 5.22
N LEU A 44 -5.52 -1.83 4.18
CA LEU A 44 -5.95 -3.23 4.17
C LEU A 44 -4.77 -4.19 4.40
N ALA A 45 -3.70 -4.08 3.60
CA ALA A 45 -2.51 -4.91 3.77
C ALA A 45 -1.86 -4.72 5.15
N GLY A 46 -1.86 -3.49 5.67
CA GLY A 46 -1.39 -3.15 7.01
C GLY A 46 -2.17 -3.89 8.10
N VAL A 47 -3.51 -3.79 8.08
CA VAL A 47 -4.39 -4.48 9.03
C VAL A 47 -4.24 -5.99 8.92
N CYS A 48 -4.24 -6.55 7.70
CA CYS A 48 -3.98 -7.97 7.49
C CYS A 48 -2.63 -8.37 8.11
N SER A 49 -1.55 -7.67 7.79
CA SER A 49 -0.21 -7.98 8.30
C SER A 49 -0.13 -7.88 9.83
N LEU A 50 -0.82 -6.91 10.44
CA LEU A 50 -0.92 -6.77 11.89
C LEU A 50 -1.64 -7.96 12.51
N VAL A 51 -2.79 -8.35 11.96
CA VAL A 51 -3.56 -9.51 12.43
C VAL A 51 -2.70 -10.78 12.34
N ALA A 52 -2.04 -11.01 11.22
CA ALA A 52 -1.12 -12.14 11.06
C ALA A 52 0.04 -12.11 12.06
N ALA A 53 0.65 -10.94 12.30
CA ALA A 53 1.72 -10.78 13.28
C ALA A 53 1.27 -11.07 14.71
N VAL A 54 0.05 -10.67 15.09
CA VAL A 54 -0.53 -10.99 16.40
C VAL A 54 -0.75 -12.49 16.58
N PHE A 55 -1.25 -13.18 15.55
CA PHE A 55 -1.47 -14.64 15.62
C PHE A 55 -0.17 -15.46 15.61
N ILE A 56 0.83 -15.05 14.82
CA ILE A 56 2.13 -15.73 14.74
C ILE A 56 2.96 -15.46 16.01
N GLY A 57 2.84 -14.25 16.57
CA GLY A 57 3.61 -13.81 17.72
C GLY A 57 4.98 -13.22 17.36
N PRO A 58 5.71 -12.72 18.37
CA PRO A 58 7.00 -12.08 18.16
C PRO A 58 8.09 -13.07 17.76
N ARG A 59 9.07 -12.59 16.98
CA ARG A 59 10.29 -13.35 16.69
C ARG A 59 11.05 -13.68 17.98
N THR A 60 11.69 -14.85 18.03
CA THR A 60 12.58 -15.24 19.12
C THR A 60 13.65 -14.17 19.34
N GLY A 61 13.86 -13.75 20.59
CA GLY A 61 14.82 -12.70 20.95
C GLY A 61 14.36 -11.28 20.64
N ARG A 62 13.16 -11.05 20.06
CA ARG A 62 12.62 -9.70 19.85
C ARG A 62 12.40 -8.94 21.15
N PHE A 63 12.05 -9.64 22.23
CA PHE A 63 11.73 -9.06 23.53
C PHE A 63 12.44 -9.81 24.66
N HIS A 64 13.11 -9.08 25.56
CA HIS A 64 13.68 -9.60 26.81
C HIS A 64 13.03 -8.87 27.99
N ASN A 65 12.39 -9.59 28.90
CA ASN A 65 11.64 -9.01 30.04
C ASN A 65 10.64 -7.91 29.61
N GLY A 66 9.97 -8.11 28.46
CA GLY A 66 9.03 -7.14 27.89
C GLY A 66 9.69 -5.96 27.17
N VAL A 67 11.02 -5.83 27.22
CA VAL A 67 11.77 -4.76 26.56
C VAL A 67 12.14 -5.20 25.14
N ALA A 68 11.82 -4.36 24.17
CA ALA A 68 12.18 -4.53 22.77
C ALA A 68 13.71 -4.53 22.58
N VAL A 69 14.25 -5.59 21.98
CA VAL A 69 15.66 -5.70 21.59
C VAL A 69 15.80 -5.36 20.10
N GLU A 70 16.76 -4.50 19.77
CA GLU A 70 17.04 -4.11 18.38
C GLU A 70 17.51 -5.31 17.57
N MET A 71 16.96 -5.46 16.36
CA MET A 71 17.42 -6.45 15.39
C MET A 71 17.93 -5.71 14.15
N PRO A 72 19.25 -5.67 13.91
CA PRO A 72 19.82 -4.88 12.83
C PRO A 72 19.40 -5.41 11.45
N GLY A 73 19.35 -4.51 10.48
CA GLY A 73 19.08 -4.85 9.08
C GLY A 73 20.22 -5.69 8.49
N HIS A 74 19.86 -6.66 7.65
CA HIS A 74 20.84 -7.59 7.06
C HIS A 74 21.65 -6.96 5.91
N SER A 75 21.12 -5.95 5.23
CA SER A 75 21.80 -5.27 4.12
C SER A 75 21.23 -3.87 3.85
N ILE A 76 22.02 -2.84 4.14
CA ILE A 76 21.67 -1.44 3.83
C ILE A 76 21.64 -1.17 2.32
N PRO A 77 22.60 -1.66 1.50
CA PRO A 77 22.54 -1.45 0.05
C PRO A 77 21.28 -2.03 -0.59
N LEU A 78 20.85 -3.23 -0.15
CA LEU A 78 19.63 -3.85 -0.67
C LEU A 78 18.37 -3.09 -0.26
N THR A 79 18.36 -2.51 0.94
CA THR A 79 17.27 -1.64 1.41
C THR A 79 17.20 -0.36 0.55
N GLY A 80 18.34 0.26 0.23
CA GLY A 80 18.42 1.40 -0.68
C GLY A 80 17.91 1.08 -2.08
N LEU A 81 18.31 -0.07 -2.64
CA LEU A 81 17.80 -0.55 -3.94
C LEU A 81 16.27 -0.75 -3.90
N GLY A 82 15.75 -1.37 -2.84
CA GLY A 82 14.31 -1.53 -2.63
C GLY A 82 13.58 -0.19 -2.58
N GLY A 83 14.14 0.82 -1.89
CA GLY A 83 13.62 2.18 -1.86
C GLY A 83 13.54 2.82 -3.24
N LEU A 84 14.58 2.69 -4.07
CA LEU A 84 14.59 3.21 -5.44
C LEU A 84 13.54 2.54 -6.33
N LEU A 85 13.38 1.22 -6.21
CA LEU A 85 12.36 0.47 -6.93
C LEU A 85 10.95 0.88 -6.49
N LEU A 86 10.75 1.08 -5.19
CA LEU A 86 9.47 1.53 -4.64
C LEU A 86 9.11 2.94 -5.10
N ILE A 87 10.05 3.89 -5.09
CA ILE A 87 9.80 5.25 -5.59
C ILE A 87 9.38 5.20 -7.05
N SER A 88 10.16 4.52 -7.90
CA SER A 88 9.83 4.36 -9.32
C SER A 88 8.44 3.73 -9.53
N GLY A 89 8.15 2.64 -8.80
CA GLY A 89 6.86 1.97 -8.84
C GLY A 89 5.70 2.84 -8.37
N PHE A 90 5.88 3.63 -7.30
CA PHE A 90 4.84 4.50 -6.76
C PHE A 90 4.45 5.64 -7.69
N LEU A 91 5.41 6.20 -8.45
CA LEU A 91 5.10 7.21 -9.46
C LEU A 91 4.21 6.62 -10.56
N ALA A 92 4.52 5.41 -11.01
CA ALA A 92 3.68 4.70 -11.98
C ALA A 92 2.30 4.32 -11.39
N PHE A 93 2.27 3.86 -10.13
CA PHE A 93 1.04 3.46 -9.45
C PHE A 93 0.08 4.63 -9.26
N ASN A 94 0.56 5.76 -8.73
CA ASN A 94 -0.27 6.95 -8.52
C ASN A 94 -0.60 7.68 -9.83
N GLY A 95 0.35 7.77 -10.77
CA GLY A 95 0.10 8.37 -12.08
C GLY A 95 -0.90 7.56 -12.92
N GLY A 96 -0.78 6.23 -12.88
CA GLY A 96 -1.63 5.31 -13.63
C GLY A 96 -3.02 5.10 -13.03
N SER A 97 -3.26 5.54 -11.79
CA SER A 97 -4.55 5.35 -11.10
C SER A 97 -5.72 6.12 -11.73
N LEU A 98 -5.44 7.11 -12.60
CA LEU A 98 -6.47 7.73 -13.43
C LEU A 98 -7.09 6.72 -14.42
N GLY A 99 -6.32 5.72 -14.87
CA GLY A 99 -6.79 4.65 -15.76
C GLY A 99 -6.96 5.05 -17.23
N HIS A 100 -6.85 6.33 -17.58
CA HIS A 100 -6.93 6.85 -18.95
C HIS A 100 -6.13 8.15 -19.09
N ILE A 101 -5.79 8.52 -20.34
CA ILE A 101 -5.14 9.80 -20.68
C ILE A 101 -5.63 10.33 -22.03
N THR A 102 -6.91 10.09 -22.31
CA THR A 102 -7.54 10.35 -23.61
C THR A 102 -8.45 11.57 -23.62
N GLU A 103 -8.77 12.13 -22.45
CA GLU A 103 -9.68 13.25 -22.28
C GLU A 103 -8.94 14.57 -22.01
N PRO A 104 -9.51 15.73 -22.40
CA PRO A 104 -8.93 17.02 -22.05
C PRO A 104 -8.80 17.21 -20.55
N GLY A 105 -7.58 17.44 -20.07
CA GLY A 105 -7.28 17.66 -18.64
C GLY A 105 -6.64 16.47 -17.93
N ASP A 106 -6.68 15.25 -18.51
CA ASP A 106 -6.08 14.05 -17.90
C ASP A 106 -4.59 14.21 -17.61
N GLY A 107 -3.87 14.81 -18.56
CA GLY A 107 -2.44 15.08 -18.41
C GLY A 107 -2.12 15.93 -17.19
N GLU A 108 -2.98 16.89 -16.83
CA GLU A 108 -2.82 17.70 -15.63
C GLU A 108 -3.06 16.89 -14.36
N ILE A 109 -4.09 16.03 -14.34
CA ILE A 109 -4.40 15.17 -13.20
C ILE A 109 -3.24 14.19 -12.94
N VAL A 110 -2.73 13.54 -13.99
CA VAL A 110 -1.59 12.62 -13.89
C VAL A 110 -0.34 13.37 -13.41
N ALA A 111 -0.03 14.53 -13.99
CA ALA A 111 1.11 15.34 -13.59
C ALA A 111 1.02 15.74 -12.11
N ARG A 112 -0.13 16.25 -11.66
CA ARG A 112 -0.36 16.65 -10.27
C ARG A 112 -0.25 15.46 -9.32
N SER A 113 -0.77 14.29 -9.69
CA SER A 113 -0.62 13.05 -8.92
C SER A 113 0.85 12.69 -8.71
N ILE A 114 1.65 12.70 -9.78
CA ILE A 114 3.07 12.38 -9.74
C ILE A 114 3.84 13.42 -8.92
N THR A 115 3.61 14.72 -9.14
CA THR A 115 4.28 15.78 -8.38
C THR A 115 3.96 15.69 -6.89
N ASN A 116 2.69 15.47 -6.52
CA ASN A 116 2.29 15.27 -5.13
C ASN A 116 2.95 14.04 -4.50
N SER A 117 3.12 12.96 -5.28
CA SER A 117 3.79 11.74 -4.82
C SER A 117 5.26 11.99 -4.49
N ILE A 118 5.97 12.76 -5.33
CA ILE A 118 7.37 13.15 -5.06
C ILE A 118 7.44 14.02 -3.80
N MET A 119 6.61 15.05 -3.70
CA MET A 119 6.61 15.94 -2.54
C MET A 119 6.29 15.19 -1.24
N ALA A 120 5.32 14.28 -1.27
CA ALA A 120 4.96 13.45 -0.12
C ALA A 120 6.11 12.52 0.29
N GLY A 121 6.75 11.86 -0.68
CA GLY A 121 7.91 10.99 -0.43
C GLY A 121 9.10 11.76 0.14
N SER A 122 9.40 12.96 -0.39
CA SER A 122 10.49 13.81 0.09
C SER A 122 10.21 14.41 1.48
N GLY A 123 8.95 14.72 1.81
CA GLY A 123 8.59 15.28 3.11
C GLY A 123 8.56 14.25 4.26
N ALA A 124 8.53 12.96 3.95
CA ALA A 124 8.46 11.88 4.94
C ALA A 124 9.82 11.26 5.30
N ALA A 125 10.87 11.54 4.52
CA ALA A 125 12.24 11.04 4.73
C ALA A 125 13.06 11.95 5.65
#